data_AF-Q8G684-F1
#
_entry.id   AF-Q8G684-F1
#
_cell.length_a   1.000
_cell.length_b   1.000
_cell.length_c   1.000
_cell.angle_alpha   90.00
_cell.angle_beta   90.00
_cell.angle_gamma   90.00
#
_symmetry.space_group_name_H-M   'P 1'
#
loop_
_entity.id
_entity.type
_entity.pdbx_description
1 polymer ?
#
loop_
_entity_poly.entity_id
_entity_poly.type
_entity_poly.pdbx_seq_one_letter_code
_entity_poly.pdbx_strand_id
1 'polypeptide(L)'
;MRKVADNRFAIGLASAITMFGHTVRVYDLERTICDLFRSRSTVDPQDLQSAFQNYMRSAHTDLVKLMNYAHEFRLVNVMRPYLEAVMPA
;
A
#
# COMPACT_ATOMS: atom_id res chain seq x y z
N MET A 1 -5.94 -0.92 -23.31
CA MET A 1 -5.08 -1.12 -22.11
C MET A 1 -3.76 -0.40 -22.33
N ARG A 2 -3.48 0.67 -21.57
CA ARG A 2 -2.21 1.40 -21.67
C ARG A 2 -1.11 0.52 -21.06
N LYS A 3 -0.41 -0.28 -21.87
CA LYS A 3 0.82 -0.97 -21.45
C LYS A 3 1.88 0.11 -21.26
N VAL A 4 2.01 0.62 -20.04
CA VAL A 4 3.14 1.46 -19.67
C VAL A 4 4.21 0.51 -19.13
N ALA A 5 5.38 0.51 -19.76
CA ALA A 5 6.62 0.00 -19.18
C ALA A 5 7.01 0.93 -18.02
N ASP A 6 6.16 0.95 -16.99
CA ASP A 6 6.28 1.85 -15.88
C ASP A 6 7.30 1.24 -14.94
N ASN A 7 8.43 1.93 -14.71
CA ASN A 7 9.48 1.51 -13.79
C ASN A 7 8.93 1.25 -12.37
N ARG A 8 7.71 1.74 -12.11
CA ARG A 8 6.92 1.56 -10.89
C ARG A 8 6.35 0.15 -10.69
N PHE A 9 6.28 -0.72 -11.70
CA PHE A 9 5.80 -2.09 -11.51
C PHE A 9 6.73 -2.91 -10.62
N ALA A 10 8.03 -2.61 -10.63
CA ALA A 10 9.01 -3.33 -9.82
C ALA A 10 9.01 -2.95 -8.33
N ILE A 11 8.48 -1.77 -7.99
CA ILE A 11 8.52 -1.23 -6.62
C ILE A 11 7.67 -2.12 -5.70
N GLY A 12 8.26 -2.60 -4.61
CA GLY A 12 7.57 -3.44 -3.63
C GLY A 12 7.23 -4.84 -4.11
N LEU A 13 7.81 -5.33 -5.23
CA LEU A 13 7.67 -6.73 -5.60
C LEU A 13 8.31 -7.63 -4.53
N ALA A 14 7.55 -8.63 -4.12
CA ALA A 14 7.93 -9.66 -3.17
C ALA A 14 7.50 -11.04 -3.69
N SER A 15 7.87 -12.08 -2.95
CA SER A 15 7.45 -13.45 -3.23
C SER A 15 6.66 -14.00 -2.05
N ALA A 16 5.57 -14.70 -2.33
CA ALA A 16 4.78 -15.42 -1.33
C ALA A 16 4.59 -16.87 -1.76
N ILE A 17 4.43 -17.76 -0.79
CA ILE A 17 4.08 -19.16 -1.03
C ILE A 17 2.57 -19.30 -0.88
N THR A 18 1.93 -19.82 -1.91
CA THR A 18 0.49 -20.13 -1.89
C THR A 18 0.18 -21.31 -0.96
N MET A 19 -1.09 -21.50 -0.62
CA MET A 19 -1.55 -22.66 0.16
C MET A 19 -1.21 -24.02 -0.47
N PHE A 20 -0.92 -24.06 -1.78
CA PHE A 20 -0.50 -25.26 -2.50
C PHE A 20 1.02 -25.38 -2.66
N GLY A 21 1.81 -24.53 -1.99
CA GLY A 21 3.27 -24.60 -1.98
C GLY A 21 3.97 -23.93 -3.17
N HIS A 22 3.24 -23.25 -4.07
CA HIS A 22 3.85 -22.56 -5.20
C HIS A 22 4.29 -21.14 -4.84
N THR A 23 5.49 -20.75 -5.28
CA THR A 23 5.98 -19.37 -5.17
C THR A 23 5.34 -18.49 -6.24
N VAL A 24 4.74 -17.39 -5.82
CA VAL A 24 4.13 -16.39 -6.70
C VAL A 24 4.67 -15.00 -6.38
N ARG A 25 4.71 -14.14 -7.40
CA ARG A 25 5.04 -12.73 -7.22
C ARG A 25 3.85 -11.99 -6.62
N VAL A 26 4.09 -11.23 -5.57
CA VAL A 26 3.11 -10.39 -4.88
C VAL A 26 3.70 -9.01 -4.65
N TYR A 27 2.90 -8.07 -4.15
CA TYR A 27 3.41 -6.84 -3.58
C TYR A 27 3.55 -6.96 -2.06
N ASP A 28 4.53 -6.26 -1.50
CA ASP A 28 4.66 -6.11 -0.04
C ASP A 28 3.49 -5.29 0.54
N LEU A 29 3.40 -5.25 1.87
CA LEU A 29 2.30 -4.58 2.57
C LEU A 29 2.25 -3.09 2.23
N GLU A 30 3.39 -2.41 2.29
CA GLU A 30 3.49 -0.97 2.04
C GLU A 30 3.00 -0.63 0.64
N ARG A 31 3.42 -1.40 -0.37
CA ARG A 31 2.98 -1.20 -1.75
C ARG A 31 1.49 -1.46 -1.92
N THR A 32 0.96 -2.47 -1.24
CA THR A 32 -0.47 -2.79 -1.25
C THR A 32 -1.30 -1.64 -0.68
N ILE A 33 -0.86 -1.04 0.42
CA ILE A 33 -1.51 0.14 1.01
C ILE A 33 -1.45 1.33 0.06
N CYS A 34 -0.29 1.63 -0.55
CA CYS A 34 -0.20 2.69 -1.55
C CYS A 34 -1.14 2.46 -2.74
N ASP A 35 -1.24 1.23 -3.23
CA ASP A 35 -2.14 0.91 -4.34
C ASP A 35 -3.62 1.12 -3.96
N LEU A 36 -4.02 0.79 -2.72
CA LEU A 36 -5.37 1.10 -2.20
C LEU A 36 -5.67 2.61 -2.21
N PHE A 37 -4.74 3.45 -1.72
CA PHE A 37 -4.91 4.91 -1.73
C PHE A 37 -4.94 5.49 -3.16
N ARG A 38 -4.21 4.87 -4.08
CA ARG A 38 -4.23 5.22 -5.50
C ARG A 38 -5.58 4.90 -6.14
N SER A 39 -6.20 3.78 -5.80
CA SER A 39 -7.53 3.38 -6.28
C SER A 39 -8.67 3.81 -5.37
N ARG A 40 -8.46 4.75 -4.43
CA ARG A 40 -9.47 5.17 -3.44
C ARG A 40 -10.82 5.59 -4.03
N SER A 41 -10.87 6.03 -5.29
CA SER A 41 -12.12 6.41 -5.96
C SER A 41 -13.01 5.20 -6.32
N THR A 42 -12.47 3.99 -6.27
CA THR A 42 -13.17 2.74 -6.60
C THR A 42 -13.28 1.80 -5.39
N VAL A 43 -12.85 2.23 -4.22
CA VAL A 43 -12.88 1.45 -2.97
C VAL A 43 -13.80 2.16 -1.99
N ASP A 44 -14.59 1.41 -1.24
CA ASP A 44 -15.43 2.00 -0.20
C ASP A 44 -14.55 2.74 0.83
N PRO A 45 -14.88 4.00 1.21
CA PRO A 45 -14.10 4.75 2.18
C PRO A 45 -13.91 4.03 3.52
N GLN A 46 -14.90 3.26 3.99
CA GLN A 46 -14.81 2.48 5.22
C GLN A 46 -13.81 1.34 5.07
N ASP A 47 -13.85 0.61 3.95
CA ASP A 47 -12.90 -0.47 3.67
C ASP A 47 -11.46 0.06 3.60
N LEU A 48 -11.26 1.21 2.94
CA LEU A 48 -9.95 1.87 2.89
C LEU A 48 -9.45 2.26 4.28
N GLN A 49 -10.32 2.84 5.10
CA GLN A 49 -9.98 3.26 6.47
C GLN A 49 -9.65 2.05 7.35
N SER A 50 -10.45 0.98 7.30
CA SER A 50 -10.23 -0.25 8.04
C SER A 50 -8.93 -0.95 7.61
N ALA A 51 -8.66 -1.04 6.30
CA ALA A 51 -7.42 -1.60 5.79
C ALA A 51 -6.19 -0.82 6.29
N PHE A 52 -6.26 0.52 6.25
CA PHE A 52 -5.18 1.36 6.73
C PHE A 52 -4.98 1.26 8.25
N GLN A 53 -6.05 1.26 9.04
CA GLN A 53 -5.96 1.06 10.49
C GLN A 53 -5.38 -0.31 10.86
N ASN A 54 -5.80 -1.37 10.16
CA ASN A 54 -5.27 -2.71 10.37
C ASN A 54 -3.78 -2.79 10.01
N TYR A 55 -3.38 -2.13 8.92
CA TYR A 55 -1.96 -1.97 8.61
C TYR A 55 -1.24 -1.28 9.77
N MET A 56 -1.67 -0.09 10.20
CA MET A 56 -1.01 0.67 11.27
C MET A 56 -0.91 -0.06 12.62
N ARG A 57 -1.76 -1.06 12.88
CA ARG A 57 -1.72 -1.90 14.09
C ARG A 57 -0.85 -3.15 13.95
N SER A 58 -0.41 -3.48 12.74
CA SER A 58 0.40 -4.67 12.47
C SER A 58 1.82 -4.52 13.02
N ALA A 59 2.37 -5.60 13.59
CA ALA A 59 3.75 -5.63 14.07
C ALA A 59 4.80 -5.54 12.95
N HIS A 60 4.38 -5.67 11.69
CA HIS A 60 5.26 -5.75 10.52
C HIS A 60 5.20 -4.50 9.63
N THR A 61 4.70 -3.37 10.13
CA THR A 61 4.68 -2.12 9.35
C THR A 61 6.05 -1.49 9.23
N ASP A 62 6.43 -1.08 8.01
CA ASP A 62 7.55 -0.20 7.77
C ASP A 62 7.06 1.18 7.30
N LEU A 63 6.95 2.13 8.24
CA LEU A 63 6.47 3.48 7.93
C LEU A 63 7.44 4.26 7.03
N VAL A 64 8.75 4.01 7.11
CA VAL A 64 9.74 4.67 6.26
C VAL A 64 9.55 4.21 4.82
N LYS A 65 9.44 2.90 4.59
CA LYS A 65 9.17 2.32 3.28
C LYS A 65 7.81 2.79 2.73
N LEU A 66 6.76 2.81 3.55
CA LEU A 66 5.44 3.31 3.15
C LEU A 66 5.53 4.74 2.63
N MET A 67 6.20 5.63 3.37
CA MET A 67 6.33 7.03 2.96
C MET A 67 7.17 7.18 1.70
N ASN A 68 8.26 6.40 1.55
CA ASN A 68 9.05 6.38 0.32
C ASN A 68 8.18 6.00 -0.90
N TYR A 69 7.36 4.94 -0.78
CA TYR A 69 6.43 4.58 -1.84
C TYR A 69 5.37 5.67 -2.07
N ALA A 70 4.82 6.26 -1.01
CA ALA A 70 3.86 7.34 -1.13
C ALA A 70 4.44 8.55 -1.90
N HIS A 71 5.73 8.86 -1.73
CA HIS A 71 6.42 9.88 -2.52
C HIS A 71 6.52 9.48 -4.01
N GLU A 72 7.00 8.27 -4.32
CA GLU A 72 7.12 7.75 -5.69
C GLU A 72 5.78 7.71 -6.44
N PHE A 73 4.71 7.37 -5.72
CA PHE A 73 3.36 7.26 -6.27
C PHE A 73 2.55 8.57 -6.18
N ARG A 74 3.11 9.62 -5.60
CA ARG A 74 2.50 10.96 -5.40
C ARG A 74 1.21 10.90 -4.56
N LEU A 75 1.24 10.09 -3.51
CA LEU A 75 0.12 9.83 -2.60
C LEU A 75 0.24 10.54 -1.25
N VAL A 76 1.37 11.21 -0.97
CA VAL A 76 1.63 11.86 0.33
C VAL A 76 0.47 12.74 0.81
N ASN A 77 -0.04 13.62 -0.05
CA ASN A 77 -1.14 14.52 0.31
C ASN A 77 -2.47 13.78 0.52
N VAL A 78 -2.66 12.65 -0.17
CA VAL A 78 -3.87 11.82 -0.04
C VAL A 78 -3.84 11.03 1.26
N MET A 79 -2.66 10.56 1.68
CA MET A 79 -2.48 9.74 2.87
C MET A 79 -2.39 10.56 4.16
N ARG A 80 -1.97 11.83 4.09
CA ARG A 80 -1.79 12.71 5.26
C ARG A 80 -2.98 12.74 6.22
N PRO A 81 -4.25 12.94 5.79
CA PRO A 81 -5.38 12.97 6.72
C PRO A 81 -5.60 11.64 7.45
N TYR A 82 -5.27 10.53 6.79
CA TYR A 82 -5.40 9.19 7.38
C TYR A 82 -4.29 8.93 8.41
N LEU A 83 -3.06 9.37 8.13
CA LEU A 83 -1.94 9.29 9.07
C LEU A 83 -2.22 10.10 10.34
N GLU A 84 -2.71 11.34 10.19
CA GLU A 84 -3.08 12.23 11.30
C GLU A 84 -4.20 11.63 12.16
N ALA A 85 -5.15 10.92 11.56
CA ALA A 85 -6.24 10.28 12.29
C ALA A 85 -5.80 9.06 13.13
N VAL A 86 -4.70 8.39 12.76
CA VAL A 86 -4.24 7.14 13.40
C VAL A 86 -3.02 7.35 14.32
N MET A 87 -2.23 8.40 14.08
CA MET A 87 -1.15 8.83 14.97
C MET A 87 -1.47 10.23 15.50
N PRO A 88 -2.24 10.34 16.60
CA PRO A 88 -2.44 11.61 17.27
C PRO A 88 -1.08 12.12 17.78
N ALA A 89 -0.85 13.43 17.61
CA ALA A 89 0.31 14.12 18.16
C ALA A 89 0.35 14.06 19.70
#